data_AF-A0A2V8HHR9-F1
#
_entry.id   AF-A0A2V8HHR9-F1
#
_cell.length_a   1.000
_cell.length_b   1.000
_cell.length_c   1.000
_cell.angle_alpha   90.00
_cell.angle_beta   90.00
_cell.angle_gamma   90.00
#
_symmetry.space_group_name_H-M   'P 1'
#
loop_
_entity.id
_entity.type
_entity.pdbx_description
1 polymer ?
#
loop_
_entity_poly.entity_id
_entity_poly.type
_entity_poly.pdbx_seq_one_letter_code
_entity_poly.pdbx_strand_id
1 'polypeptide(L)'
;MSLIATVLGADVVIAQARGARAGAAAAAPRAQQVHGTLLQVMRGILFPNSNVLFSSQSVDPASVQKDADPTASVNPLAGAYGGWEAIENSGLAMAEAANLLTIPGRVCGNGKPVPVQNADWQRFVQGLRDAGTATYKAGQSKNMDMVLDAADKVTTACMNCHEVYREKTSAQGGMAARCTK
;
A
#
# COMPACT_ATOMS: atom_id res chain seq x y z
N MET A 1 1.69 -87.15 18.03
CA MET A 1 0.53 -87.55 17.21
C MET A 1 0.14 -86.33 16.37
N SER A 2 0.08 -86.50 15.05
CA SER A 2 -0.41 -85.52 14.06
C SER A 2 0.39 -84.24 13.84
N LEU A 3 0.40 -83.63 12.67
CA LEU A 3 0.39 -84.06 11.26
C LEU A 3 0.78 -82.79 10.49
N ILE A 4 1.45 -82.95 9.36
CA ILE A 4 1.95 -81.92 8.45
C ILE A 4 0.83 -80.99 7.95
N ALA A 5 1.10 -79.70 7.79
CA ALA A 5 0.39 -78.83 6.85
C ALA A 5 1.38 -77.85 6.19
N THR A 6 1.90 -78.28 5.04
CA THR A 6 2.68 -77.47 4.09
C THR A 6 1.72 -76.52 3.38
N VAL A 7 1.92 -75.21 3.50
CA VAL A 7 1.22 -74.21 2.68
C VAL A 7 2.23 -73.60 1.72
N LEU A 8 2.04 -73.89 0.43
CA LEU A 8 2.72 -73.21 -0.68
C LEU A 8 2.12 -71.80 -0.83
N GLY A 9 2.87 -70.78 -0.41
CA GLY A 9 2.61 -69.38 -0.76
C GLY A 9 3.50 -68.97 -1.93
N ALA A 10 2.89 -68.60 -3.06
CA ALA A 10 3.62 -68.02 -4.18
C ALA A 10 3.95 -66.56 -3.86
N ASP A 11 5.21 -66.26 -3.61
CA ASP A 11 5.69 -64.88 -3.43
C ASP A 11 5.69 -64.15 -4.79
N VAL A 12 4.69 -63.28 -4.97
CA VAL A 12 4.69 -62.30 -6.06
C VAL A 12 5.72 -61.22 -5.71
N VAL A 13 6.87 -61.25 -6.37
CA VAL A 13 7.86 -60.17 -6.32
C VAL A 13 7.30 -58.96 -7.08
N ILE A 14 6.70 -58.01 -6.36
CA ILE A 14 6.33 -56.71 -6.91
C ILE A 14 7.61 -55.89 -7.09
N ALA A 15 8.10 -55.78 -8.32
CA ALA A 15 9.18 -54.87 -8.67
C ALA A 15 8.72 -53.42 -8.47
N GLN A 16 9.13 -52.80 -7.35
CA GLN A 16 8.95 -51.36 -7.14
C GLN A 16 9.92 -50.60 -8.05
N ALA A 17 9.43 -50.14 -9.20
CA ALA A 17 10.12 -49.14 -10.00
C ALA A 17 10.25 -47.86 -9.15
N ARG A 18 11.50 -47.52 -8.79
CA ARG A 18 11.82 -46.22 -8.19
C ARG A 18 11.57 -45.13 -9.23
N GLY A 19 10.33 -44.64 -9.27
CA GLY A 19 10.00 -43.43 -10.01
C GLY A 19 10.77 -42.27 -9.41
N ALA A 20 11.80 -41.81 -10.11
CA ALA A 20 12.46 -40.55 -9.79
C ALA A 20 11.40 -39.44 -9.93
N ARG A 21 10.91 -38.92 -8.80
CA ARG A 21 10.16 -37.67 -8.80
C ARG A 21 11.12 -36.57 -9.25
N ALA A 22 11.06 -36.21 -10.52
CA ALA A 22 11.64 -34.96 -10.98
C ALA A 22 11.05 -33.84 -10.12
N GLY A 23 11.90 -33.18 -9.32
CA GLY A 23 11.47 -32.05 -8.51
C GLY A 23 10.90 -30.98 -9.44
N ALA A 24 9.62 -30.62 -9.23
CA ALA A 24 9.03 -29.50 -9.93
C ALA A 24 9.87 -28.24 -9.63
N ALA A 25 10.48 -27.66 -10.65
CA ALA A 25 11.16 -26.37 -10.51
C ALA A 25 10.15 -25.35 -9.98
N ALA A 26 10.49 -24.70 -8.87
CA ALA A 26 9.66 -23.64 -8.31
C ALA A 26 9.50 -22.53 -9.37
N ALA A 27 8.25 -22.16 -9.68
CA ALA A 27 7.97 -21.08 -10.60
C ALA A 27 8.59 -19.77 -10.08
N ALA A 28 9.26 -19.02 -10.96
CA ALA A 28 9.82 -17.72 -10.59
C ALA A 28 8.71 -16.78 -10.09
N PRO A 29 9.01 -15.90 -9.10
CA PRO A 29 8.03 -14.92 -8.62
C PRO A 29 7.51 -14.07 -9.77
N ARG A 30 6.18 -13.89 -9.85
CA ARG A 30 5.59 -12.97 -10.82
C ARG A 30 5.96 -11.54 -10.46
N ALA A 31 6.30 -10.73 -11.46
CA ALA A 31 6.55 -9.31 -11.28
C ALA A 31 5.28 -8.62 -10.75
N GLN A 32 5.48 -7.63 -9.87
CA GLN A 32 4.40 -6.77 -9.39
C GLN A 32 3.78 -5.99 -10.56
N GLN A 33 2.46 -5.78 -10.51
CA GLN A 33 1.71 -5.13 -11.58
C GLN A 33 1.46 -3.64 -11.28
N VAL A 34 1.37 -2.86 -12.35
CA VAL A 34 0.99 -1.44 -12.30
C VAL A 34 -0.31 -1.26 -13.09
N HIS A 35 -1.35 -0.78 -12.42
CA HIS A 35 -2.68 -0.62 -13.04
C HIS A 35 -3.01 0.82 -13.49
N GLY A 36 -2.23 1.81 -13.06
CA GLY A 36 -2.52 3.20 -13.34
C GLY A 36 -1.30 4.09 -13.29
N THR A 37 -1.43 5.31 -13.80
CA THR A 37 -0.42 6.36 -13.74
C THR A 37 -0.13 6.77 -12.30
N LEU A 38 1.01 7.43 -12.06
CA LEU A 38 1.32 8.06 -10.77
C LEU A 38 0.20 9.01 -10.33
N LEU A 39 -0.33 9.80 -11.25
CA LEU A 39 -1.39 10.76 -10.96
C LEU A 39 -2.68 10.08 -10.49
N GLN A 40 -3.04 8.93 -11.07
CA GLN A 40 -4.20 8.15 -10.65
C GLN A 40 -4.01 7.54 -9.26
N VAL A 41 -2.81 7.04 -8.92
CA VAL A 41 -2.53 6.56 -7.56
C VAL A 41 -2.61 7.69 -6.54
N MET A 42 -2.02 8.85 -6.86
CA MET A 42 -2.08 10.02 -5.98
C MET A 42 -3.53 10.45 -5.73
N ARG A 43 -4.35 10.53 -6.78
CA ARG A 43 -5.76 10.95 -6.65
C ARG A 43 -6.67 9.89 -6.01
N GLY A 44 -6.46 8.62 -6.34
CA GLY A 44 -7.36 7.54 -5.94
C GLY A 44 -7.04 6.98 -4.55
N ILE A 45 -5.83 7.17 -4.05
CA ILE A 45 -5.39 6.61 -2.77
C ILE A 45 -4.87 7.70 -1.84
N LEU A 46 -3.80 8.41 -2.18
CA LEU A 46 -3.19 9.33 -1.21
C LEU A 46 -4.05 10.54 -0.90
N PHE A 47 -4.67 11.15 -1.91
CA PHE A 47 -5.47 12.35 -1.75
C PHE A 47 -6.68 12.15 -0.82
N PRO A 48 -7.58 11.16 -1.01
CA PRO A 48 -8.70 10.97 -0.10
C PRO A 48 -8.26 10.64 1.33
N ASN A 49 -7.21 9.83 1.51
CA ASN A 49 -6.73 9.46 2.85
C ASN A 49 -6.05 10.64 3.57
N SER A 50 -5.24 11.44 2.87
CA SER A 50 -4.66 12.65 3.47
C SER A 50 -5.72 13.69 3.83
N ASN A 51 -6.80 13.81 3.06
CA ASN A 51 -7.91 14.71 3.38
C ASN A 51 -8.63 14.34 4.68
N VAL A 52 -8.69 13.06 5.06
CA VAL A 52 -9.25 12.66 6.36
C VAL A 52 -8.44 13.30 7.49
N LEU A 53 -7.11 13.10 7.47
CA LEU A 53 -6.21 13.72 8.45
C LEU A 53 -6.30 15.25 8.44
N PHE A 54 -6.25 15.88 7.26
CA PHE A 54 -6.26 17.33 7.17
C PHE A 54 -7.57 17.96 7.62
N SER A 55 -8.71 17.31 7.36
CA SER A 55 -10.01 17.76 7.85
C SER A 55 -10.07 17.69 9.38
N SER A 56 -9.46 16.65 9.95
CA SER A 56 -9.37 16.45 11.40
C SER A 56 -8.49 17.46 12.14
N GLN A 57 -7.80 18.38 11.44
CA GLN A 57 -7.18 19.54 12.10
C GLN A 57 -8.21 20.54 12.62
N SER A 58 -9.38 20.62 11.98
CA SER A 58 -10.46 21.55 12.33
C SER A 58 -11.73 20.87 12.84
N VAL A 59 -11.83 19.55 12.67
CA VAL A 59 -12.99 18.75 13.08
C VAL A 59 -12.51 17.69 14.05
N ASP A 60 -12.98 17.74 15.31
CA ASP A 60 -12.72 16.67 16.27
C ASP A 60 -13.38 15.36 15.76
N PRO A 61 -12.60 14.31 15.47
CA PRO A 61 -13.13 13.04 14.98
C PRO A 61 -14.12 12.39 15.95
N ALA A 62 -14.03 12.66 17.26
CA ALA A 62 -14.98 12.16 18.25
C ALA A 62 -16.35 12.84 18.17
N SER A 63 -16.42 14.04 17.58
CA SER A 63 -17.67 14.80 17.45
C SER A 63 -18.50 14.43 16.22
N VAL A 64 -17.89 13.75 15.23
CA VAL A 64 -18.54 13.42 13.97
C VAL A 64 -19.60 12.35 14.20
N GLN A 65 -20.85 12.69 13.90
CA GLN A 65 -21.95 11.72 13.91
C GLN A 65 -21.83 10.79 12.71
N LYS A 66 -22.12 9.51 12.92
CA LYS A 66 -22.23 8.57 11.81
C LYS A 66 -23.45 8.91 10.95
N ASP A 67 -23.34 8.61 9.65
CA ASP A 67 -24.48 8.73 8.74
C ASP A 67 -25.59 7.71 9.09
N ALA A 68 -26.80 7.94 8.57
CA ALA A 68 -27.94 7.05 8.81
C ALA A 68 -27.69 5.60 8.34
N ASP A 69 -26.95 5.43 7.24
CA ASP A 69 -26.36 4.15 6.82
C ASP A 69 -24.83 4.29 6.78
N PRO A 70 -24.13 3.94 7.87
CA PRO A 70 -22.68 4.06 7.95
C PRO A 70 -21.93 3.14 6.98
N THR A 71 -22.57 2.07 6.48
CA THR A 71 -21.93 1.11 5.57
C THR A 71 -21.87 1.61 4.13
N ALA A 72 -22.77 2.54 3.76
CA ALA A 72 -22.83 3.18 2.46
C ALA A 72 -22.26 4.62 2.47
N SER A 73 -21.71 5.09 3.59
CA SER A 73 -21.19 6.46 3.70
C SER A 73 -19.98 6.68 2.78
N VAL A 74 -20.01 7.81 2.07
CA VAL A 74 -18.89 8.31 1.26
C VAL A 74 -17.98 9.27 2.04
N ASN A 75 -18.36 9.62 3.27
CA ASN A 75 -17.53 10.41 4.18
C ASN A 75 -16.78 9.45 5.12
N PRO A 76 -15.45 9.31 4.99
CA PRO A 76 -14.70 8.39 5.83
C PRO A 76 -14.88 8.65 7.34
N LEU A 77 -15.08 9.91 7.76
CA LEU A 77 -15.28 10.25 9.17
C LEU A 77 -16.67 9.86 9.70
N ALA A 78 -17.68 9.71 8.84
CA ALA A 78 -19.06 9.38 9.23
C ALA A 78 -19.46 7.92 8.93
N GLY A 79 -18.56 7.14 8.33
CA GLY A 79 -18.81 5.75 7.98
C GLY A 79 -18.76 4.77 9.17
N ALA A 80 -18.90 3.48 8.85
CA ALA A 80 -18.84 2.39 9.83
C ALA A 80 -17.55 2.43 10.66
N TYR A 81 -16.43 2.74 10.00
CA TYR A 81 -15.09 2.89 10.58
C TYR A 81 -14.70 4.38 10.71
N GLY A 82 -15.68 5.21 11.12
CA GLY A 82 -15.56 6.67 11.21
C GLY A 82 -14.76 7.20 12.41
N GLY A 83 -14.77 8.53 12.58
CA GLY A 83 -14.07 9.22 13.66
C GLY A 83 -12.58 8.92 13.70
N TRP A 84 -12.06 8.57 14.88
CA TRP A 84 -10.63 8.27 15.09
C TRP A 84 -10.13 7.08 14.24
N GLU A 85 -10.97 6.06 14.06
CA GLU A 85 -10.62 4.88 13.26
C GLU A 85 -10.41 5.25 11.79
N ALA A 86 -11.12 6.27 11.29
CA ALA A 86 -10.91 6.76 9.92
C ALA A 86 -9.52 7.37 9.73
N ILE A 87 -8.98 8.05 10.76
CA ILE A 87 -7.61 8.57 10.74
C ILE A 87 -6.60 7.41 10.77
N GLU A 88 -6.84 6.42 11.64
CA GLU A 88 -5.99 5.22 11.72
C GLU A 88 -5.89 4.53 10.36
N ASN A 89 -7.04 4.23 9.76
CA ASN A 89 -7.14 3.56 8.45
C ASN A 89 -6.51 4.40 7.34
N SER A 90 -6.69 5.73 7.38
CA SER A 90 -6.09 6.64 6.40
C SER A 90 -4.56 6.68 6.50
N GLY A 91 -4.02 6.67 7.73
CA GLY A 91 -2.58 6.60 7.97
C GLY A 91 -1.97 5.31 7.44
N LEU A 92 -2.61 4.17 7.72
CA LEU A 92 -2.21 2.86 7.17
C LEU A 92 -2.27 2.84 5.65
N ALA A 93 -3.36 3.33 5.06
CA ALA A 93 -3.51 3.40 3.61
C ALA A 93 -2.38 4.22 2.96
N MET A 94 -1.99 5.35 3.55
CA MET A 94 -0.85 6.14 3.06
C MET A 94 0.49 5.40 3.20
N ALA A 95 0.73 4.76 4.36
CA ALA A 95 1.96 4.01 4.61
C ALA A 95 2.11 2.81 3.67
N GLU A 96 1.02 2.08 3.41
CA GLU A 96 1.00 0.95 2.48
C GLU A 96 1.09 1.42 1.03
N ALA A 97 0.41 2.51 0.67
CA ALA A 97 0.47 3.07 -0.67
C ALA A 97 1.87 3.55 -1.08
N ALA A 98 2.75 3.86 -0.11
CA ALA A 98 4.17 4.12 -0.39
C ALA A 98 4.84 2.94 -1.14
N ASN A 99 4.43 1.69 -0.87
CA ASN A 99 4.90 0.52 -1.64
C ASN A 99 4.55 0.63 -3.13
N LEU A 100 3.38 1.16 -3.45
CA LEU A 100 2.92 1.28 -4.85
C LEU A 100 3.75 2.28 -5.66
N LEU A 101 4.46 3.18 -4.98
CA LEU A 101 5.32 4.20 -5.58
C LEU A 101 6.74 3.70 -5.90
N THR A 102 7.08 2.47 -5.49
CA THR A 102 8.38 1.85 -5.79
C THR A 102 8.29 0.80 -6.91
N ILE A 103 7.09 0.37 -7.29
CA ILE A 103 6.88 -0.63 -8.33
C ILE A 103 7.37 -0.08 -9.70
N PRO A 104 8.34 -0.74 -10.36
CA PRO A 104 8.82 -0.32 -11.67
C PRO A 104 7.73 -0.38 -12.76
N GLY A 105 7.88 0.43 -13.81
CA GLY A 105 6.99 0.42 -14.98
C GLY A 105 5.82 1.39 -14.92
N ARG A 106 5.64 2.12 -13.81
CA ARG A 106 4.64 3.20 -13.72
C ARG A 106 5.09 4.43 -14.50
N VAL A 107 4.13 5.09 -15.16
CA VAL A 107 4.33 6.38 -15.83
C VAL A 107 3.65 7.52 -15.08
N CYS A 108 4.19 8.71 -15.21
CA CYS A 108 3.63 9.96 -14.74
C CYS A 108 2.49 10.45 -15.64
N GLY A 109 1.81 11.52 -15.22
CA GLY A 109 0.66 12.06 -15.97
C GLY A 109 0.98 12.58 -17.37
N ASN A 110 2.27 12.81 -17.66
CA ASN A 110 2.80 13.20 -18.97
C ASN A 110 3.36 12.02 -19.78
N GLY A 111 3.16 10.77 -19.33
CA GLY A 111 3.65 9.56 -20.00
C GLY A 111 5.13 9.23 -19.77
N LYS A 112 5.91 10.09 -19.09
CA LYS A 112 7.30 9.78 -18.72
C LYS A 112 7.35 8.73 -17.60
N PRO A 113 8.40 7.89 -17.52
CA PRO A 113 8.56 6.95 -16.41
C PRO A 113 8.61 7.65 -15.06
N VAL A 114 8.02 7.02 -14.03
CA VAL A 114 8.25 7.41 -12.64
C VAL A 114 9.71 7.09 -12.28
N PRO A 115 10.45 8.02 -11.66
CA PRO A 115 11.88 7.84 -11.41
C PRO A 115 12.17 6.98 -10.17
N VAL A 116 11.64 5.75 -10.13
CA VAL A 116 11.72 4.85 -8.96
C VAL A 116 13.14 4.45 -8.56
N GLN A 117 14.11 4.62 -9.45
CA GLN A 117 15.53 4.35 -9.21
C GLN A 117 16.29 5.56 -8.65
N ASN A 118 15.68 6.75 -8.62
CA ASN A 118 16.33 7.94 -8.10
C ASN A 118 16.41 7.87 -6.58
N ALA A 119 17.59 8.18 -6.01
CA ALA A 119 17.82 8.10 -4.56
C ALA A 119 16.91 9.05 -3.76
N ASP A 120 16.68 10.26 -4.27
CA ASP A 120 15.75 11.22 -3.66
C ASP A 120 14.30 10.74 -3.75
N TRP A 121 13.89 10.10 -4.86
CA TRP A 121 12.56 9.48 -4.94
C TRP A 121 12.36 8.43 -3.84
N GLN A 122 13.31 7.52 -3.67
CA GLN A 122 13.26 6.48 -2.63
C GLN A 122 13.21 7.10 -1.22
N ARG A 123 14.01 8.14 -0.98
CA ARG A 123 13.97 8.90 0.28
C ARG A 123 12.61 9.56 0.52
N PHE A 124 12.01 10.18 -0.49
CA PHE A 124 10.70 10.82 -0.35
C PHE A 124 9.57 9.80 -0.13
N VAL A 125 9.64 8.65 -0.80
CA VAL A 125 8.71 7.54 -0.56
C VAL A 125 8.83 7.02 0.87
N GLN A 126 10.03 6.91 1.42
CA GLN A 126 10.22 6.56 2.83
C GLN A 126 9.60 7.63 3.76
N GLY A 127 9.83 8.91 3.47
CA GLY A 127 9.20 10.00 4.23
C GLY A 127 7.67 9.96 4.23
N LEU A 128 7.05 9.60 3.10
CA LEU A 128 5.60 9.36 3.03
C LEU A 128 5.17 8.18 3.91
N ARG A 129 5.92 7.07 3.89
CA ARG A 129 5.64 5.92 4.75
C ARG A 129 5.69 6.28 6.23
N ASP A 130 6.71 7.03 6.62
CA ASP A 130 6.90 7.47 8.00
C ASP A 130 5.77 8.43 8.43
N ALA A 131 5.35 9.34 7.54
CA ALA A 131 4.23 10.24 7.79
C ALA A 131 2.88 9.51 7.90
N GLY A 132 2.64 8.50 7.06
CA GLY A 132 1.47 7.62 7.18
C GLY A 132 1.47 6.84 8.50
N THR A 133 2.62 6.34 8.92
CA THR A 133 2.79 5.65 10.21
C THR A 133 2.56 6.59 11.39
N ALA A 134 3.02 7.84 11.31
CA ALA A 134 2.75 8.87 12.31
C ALA A 134 1.25 9.19 12.40
N THR A 135 0.57 9.28 11.25
CA THR A 135 -0.88 9.48 11.17
C THR A 135 -1.65 8.33 11.82
N TYR A 136 -1.25 7.09 11.53
CA TYR A 136 -1.84 5.90 12.17
C TYR A 136 -1.73 5.99 13.70
N LYS A 137 -0.53 6.29 14.22
CA LYS A 137 -0.30 6.46 15.67
C LYS A 137 -1.10 7.63 16.26
N ALA A 138 -1.25 8.73 15.53
CA ALA A 138 -2.07 9.86 15.96
C ALA A 138 -3.54 9.45 16.11
N GLY A 139 -4.09 8.70 15.13
CA GLY A 139 -5.43 8.11 15.20
C GLY A 139 -5.64 7.27 16.47
N GLN A 140 -4.70 6.35 16.73
CA GLN A 140 -4.75 5.49 17.93
C GLN A 140 -4.69 6.27 19.24
N SER A 141 -3.94 7.37 19.26
CA SER A 141 -3.77 8.18 20.46
C SER A 141 -5.00 8.99 20.84
N LYS A 142 -5.92 9.20 19.89
CA LYS A 142 -7.12 10.04 20.06
C LYS A 142 -6.81 11.43 20.61
N ASN A 143 -5.70 12.01 20.16
CA ASN A 143 -5.17 13.28 20.62
C ASN A 143 -5.05 14.25 19.44
N MET A 144 -5.69 15.42 19.56
CA MET A 144 -5.69 16.44 18.52
C MET A 144 -4.31 17.06 18.27
N ASP A 145 -3.46 17.21 19.29
CA ASP A 145 -2.10 17.73 19.11
C ASP A 145 -1.26 16.77 18.27
N MET A 146 -1.44 15.46 18.49
CA MET A 146 -0.79 14.42 17.67
C MET A 146 -1.29 14.42 16.23
N VAL A 147 -2.55 14.80 15.98
CA VAL A 147 -3.12 14.97 14.64
C VAL A 147 -2.48 16.16 13.93
N LEU A 148 -2.32 17.30 14.62
CA LEU A 148 -1.66 18.48 14.06
C LEU A 148 -0.20 18.17 13.70
N ASP A 149 0.55 17.53 14.61
CA ASP A 149 1.93 17.08 14.35
C ASP A 149 2.02 16.11 13.18
N ALA A 150 1.06 15.19 13.05
CA ALA A 150 1.01 14.26 11.92
C ALA A 150 0.67 14.97 10.61
N ALA A 151 -0.23 15.97 10.63
CA ALA A 151 -0.58 16.77 9.47
C ALA A 151 0.62 17.55 8.94
N ASP A 152 1.44 18.13 9.82
CA ASP A 152 2.69 18.81 9.43
C ASP A 152 3.69 17.85 8.77
N LYS A 153 3.83 16.64 9.31
CA LYS A 153 4.66 15.59 8.73
C LYS A 153 4.17 15.15 7.35
N VAL A 154 2.86 14.95 7.18
CA VAL A 154 2.27 14.58 5.89
C VAL A 154 2.42 15.71 4.88
N THR A 155 2.23 16.96 5.28
CA THR A 155 2.46 18.14 4.43
C THR A 155 3.90 18.18 3.93
N THR A 156 4.86 18.04 4.85
CA THR A 156 6.29 18.00 4.53
C THR A 156 6.64 16.85 3.58
N ALA A 157 6.15 15.63 3.87
CA ALA A 157 6.39 14.46 3.03
C ALA A 157 5.82 14.63 1.62
N CYS A 158 4.62 15.20 1.50
CA CYS A 158 4.01 15.53 0.21
C CYS A 158 4.87 16.53 -0.57
N MET A 159 5.27 17.63 0.04
CA MET A 159 5.99 18.70 -0.65
C MET A 159 7.39 18.30 -1.10
N ASN A 160 8.11 17.51 -0.29
CA ASN A 160 9.44 16.99 -0.66
C ASN A 160 9.44 16.30 -2.03
N CYS A 161 8.39 15.53 -2.35
CA CYS A 161 8.25 14.90 -3.67
C CYS A 161 7.64 15.87 -4.70
N HIS A 162 6.60 16.62 -4.32
CA HIS A 162 5.87 17.46 -5.25
C HIS A 162 6.71 18.62 -5.80
N GLU A 163 7.56 19.27 -5.00
CA GLU A 163 8.42 20.35 -5.47
C GLU A 163 9.39 19.89 -6.56
N VAL A 164 9.91 18.67 -6.44
CA VAL A 164 10.87 18.11 -7.39
C VAL A 164 10.15 17.57 -8.64
N TYR A 165 9.05 16.84 -8.46
CA TYR A 165 8.49 15.97 -9.50
C TYR A 165 7.10 16.37 -10.02
N ARG A 166 6.37 17.26 -9.34
CA ARG A 166 4.99 17.65 -9.71
C ARG A 166 4.86 19.13 -10.06
N GLU A 167 5.37 20.00 -9.20
CA GLU A 167 5.28 21.43 -9.34
C GLU A 167 6.29 21.92 -10.36
N LYS A 168 5.77 22.39 -11.49
CA LYS A 168 6.53 22.93 -12.60
C LYS A 168 5.77 24.13 -13.09
N THR A 169 6.36 25.31 -12.91
CA THR A 169 5.85 26.55 -13.49
C THR A 169 5.86 26.47 -15.02
N SER A 170 5.14 27.37 -15.69
CA SER A 170 5.20 27.47 -17.16
C SER A 170 6.64 27.68 -17.66
N ALA A 171 7.45 28.46 -16.92
CA ALA A 171 8.86 28.67 -17.22
C ALA A 171 9.71 27.40 -17.07
N GLN A 172 9.32 26.50 -16.17
CA GLN A 172 9.95 25.17 -15.98
C GLN A 172 9.37 24.10 -16.91
N GLY A 173 8.52 24.44 -17.88
CA GLY A 173 7.94 23.50 -18.85
C GLY A 173 6.61 22.86 -18.41
N GLY A 174 6.02 23.29 -17.29
CA GLY A 174 4.68 22.90 -16.87
C GLY A 174 4.48 21.38 -16.74
N MET A 175 3.30 20.90 -17.13
CA MET A 175 2.94 19.48 -17.09
C MET A 175 3.96 18.58 -17.81
N ALA A 176 4.54 19.05 -18.91
CA ALA A 176 5.48 18.27 -19.72
C ALA A 176 6.79 17.97 -18.96
N ALA A 177 7.18 18.83 -18.01
CA ALA A 177 8.38 18.69 -17.18
C ALA A 177 8.15 17.93 -15.86
N ARG A 178 6.97 17.34 -15.65
CA ARG A 178 6.75 16.48 -14.48
C ARG A 178 7.60 15.23 -14.55
N CYS A 179 8.02 14.75 -13.38
CA CYS A 179 8.90 13.60 -13.23
C CYS A 179 10.27 13.74 -13.94
N THR A 180 10.68 14.98 -14.23
CA THR A 180 12.03 15.31 -14.67
C THR A 180 12.69 16.22 -13.64
N LYS A 181 13.99 16.04 -13.46
CA LYS A 181 14.83 16.99 -12.72
C LYS A 181 15.15 18.17 -13.60
#